data_AF-A0A959ITF0-F1
#
_entry.id   AF-A0A959ITF0-F1
#
_cell.length_a   1.000
_cell.length_b   1.000
_cell.length_c   1.000
_cell.angle_alpha   90.00
_cell.angle_beta   90.00
_cell.angle_gamma   90.00
#
_symmetry.space_group_name_H-M   'P 1'
#
loop_
_entity.id
_entity.type
_entity.pdbx_description
1 polymer ?
#
loop_
_entity_poly.entity_id
_entity_poly.type
_entity_poly.pdbx_seq_one_letter_code
_entity_poly.pdbx_strand_id
1 'polypeptide(L)'
;MLSFLPKYYSLTGLLLGLAVLSFAQPTTFKVITEVVEKEFKYQPGFEVNIEGQNAEIVVETWDHDEVKVIIELISKHPDQA
;
A
#
# COMPACT_ATOMS: atom_id res chain seq x y z
N MET A 1 -68.09 2.52 6.06
CA MET A 1 -67.29 1.45 5.46
C MET A 1 -66.26 2.12 4.56
N LEU A 2 -65.03 2.32 5.03
CA LEU A 2 -63.83 2.32 4.18
C LEU A 2 -62.64 2.08 5.10
N SER A 3 -62.10 0.88 4.95
CA SER A 3 -61.05 0.24 5.72
C SER A 3 -59.69 0.92 5.56
N PHE A 4 -59.03 1.16 6.69
CA PHE A 4 -57.69 0.65 7.00
C PHE A 4 -56.71 0.54 5.81
N LEU A 5 -55.82 1.52 5.65
CA LEU A 5 -54.48 1.28 5.11
C LEU A 5 -53.41 1.54 6.20
N PRO A 6 -52.91 0.49 6.87
CA PRO A 6 -51.68 0.59 7.61
C PRO A 6 -50.54 -0.18 6.92
N LYS A 7 -49.29 0.20 7.27
CA LYS A 7 -48.07 -0.63 7.30
C LYS A 7 -47.08 -0.74 6.11
N TYR A 8 -47.31 -0.19 4.93
CA TYR A 8 -46.34 -0.39 3.82
C TYR A 8 -45.13 0.57 3.79
N TYR A 9 -45.19 1.73 4.47
CA TYR A 9 -44.12 2.74 4.45
C TYR A 9 -42.84 2.36 5.22
N SER A 10 -42.92 1.42 6.17
CA SER A 10 -41.77 1.01 6.99
C SER A 10 -40.81 0.09 6.24
N LEU A 11 -41.29 -0.65 5.25
CA LEU A 11 -40.50 -1.64 4.51
C LEU A 11 -39.73 -0.98 3.36
N THR A 12 -40.34 0.02 2.71
CA THR A 12 -39.69 0.80 1.65
C THR A 12 -38.53 1.64 2.16
N GLY A 13 -38.66 2.26 3.34
CA GLY A 13 -37.55 2.99 3.97
C GLY A 13 -36.37 2.11 4.35
N LEU A 14 -36.63 0.88 4.82
CA LEU A 14 -35.60 -0.11 5.14
C LEU A 14 -34.87 -0.62 3.88
N LEU A 15 -35.61 -0.88 2.80
CA LEU A 15 -35.04 -1.29 1.50
C LEU A 15 -34.18 -0.17 0.88
N LEU A 16 -34.59 1.09 1.00
CA LEU A 16 -33.80 2.23 0.51
C LEU A 16 -32.51 2.42 1.32
N GLY A 17 -32.56 2.20 2.65
CA GLY A 17 -31.39 2.27 3.52
C GLY A 17 -30.37 1.15 3.27
N LEU A 18 -30.82 -0.07 2.95
CA LEU A 18 -29.92 -1.17 2.59
C LEU A 18 -29.18 -0.92 1.26
N ALA A 19 -29.80 -0.21 0.31
CA ALA A 19 -29.17 0.08 -0.97
C ALA A 19 -27.95 1.02 -0.84
N VAL A 20 -27.91 1.88 0.18
CA VAL A 20 -26.79 2.83 0.40
C VAL A 20 -25.55 2.14 0.98
N LEU A 21 -25.71 1.02 1.69
CA LEU A 21 -24.58 0.27 2.25
C LEU A 21 -23.76 -0.49 1.18
N SER A 22 -24.28 -0.64 -0.03
CA SER A 22 -23.65 -1.41 -1.12
C SER A 22 -22.62 -0.64 -1.94
N PHE A 23 -22.29 0.62 -1.59
CA PHE A 23 -21.35 1.46 -2.35
C PHE A 23 -19.90 1.45 -1.84
N ALA A 24 -19.55 0.60 -0.87
CA ALA A 24 -18.16 0.40 -0.48
C ALA A 24 -17.42 -0.41 -1.57
N GLN A 25 -16.79 0.26 -2.52
CA GLN A 25 -15.90 -0.37 -3.50
C GLN A 25 -14.60 -0.79 -2.80
N PRO A 26 -14.14 -2.04 -2.96
CA PRO A 26 -12.85 -2.47 -2.43
C PRO A 26 -11.73 -1.69 -3.13
N THR A 27 -10.91 -0.97 -2.35
CA THR A 27 -9.70 -0.33 -2.89
C THR A 27 -8.65 -1.40 -3.15
N THR A 28 -8.46 -1.75 -4.42
CA THR A 28 -7.34 -2.58 -4.85
C THR A 28 -6.08 -1.73 -4.92
N PHE A 29 -4.96 -2.23 -4.41
CA PHE A 29 -3.66 -1.57 -4.52
C PHE A 29 -2.76 -2.35 -5.46
N LYS A 30 -2.15 -1.66 -6.43
CA LYS A 30 -1.04 -2.19 -7.20
C LYS A 30 0.26 -1.96 -6.43
N VAL A 31 0.97 -3.04 -6.13
CA VAL A 31 2.30 -2.98 -5.52
C VAL A 31 3.35 -3.17 -6.61
N ILE A 32 4.28 -2.24 -6.71
CA ILE A 32 5.44 -2.31 -7.60
C ILE A 32 6.67 -2.41 -6.73
N THR A 33 7.48 -3.44 -6.97
CA THR A 33 8.78 -3.64 -6.31
C THR A 33 9.87 -3.53 -7.37
N GLU A 34 10.80 -2.60 -7.17
CA GLU A 34 11.98 -2.44 -8.02
C GLU A 34 13.24 -2.65 -7.18
N VAL A 35 14.18 -3.45 -7.69
CA VAL A 35 15.46 -3.71 -7.03
C VAL A 35 16.57 -3.03 -7.82
N VAL A 36 17.37 -2.23 -7.12
CA VAL A 36 18.56 -1.55 -7.66
C VAL A 36 19.78 -2.05 -6.92
N GLU A 37 20.75 -2.58 -7.66
CA GLU A 37 22.04 -2.99 -7.13
C GLU A 37 23.13 -2.02 -7.58
N LYS A 38 23.97 -1.61 -6.62
CA LYS A 38 25.20 -0.86 -6.88
C LYS A 38 26.35 -1.48 -6.15
N GLU A 39 27.46 -1.63 -6.87
CA GLU A 39 28.71 -2.15 -6.34
C GLU A 39 29.81 -1.11 -6.58
N PHE A 40 30.64 -0.89 -5.57
CA PHE A 40 31.79 -0.02 -5.67
C PHE A 40 32.94 -0.56 -4.83
N LYS A 41 34.16 -0.42 -5.37
CA LYS A 41 35.38 -0.86 -4.67
C LYS A 41 35.56 -0.07 -3.38
N TYR A 42 35.92 -0.76 -2.32
CA TYR A 42 36.24 -0.11 -1.06
C TYR A 42 37.56 0.67 -1.18
N GLN A 43 37.63 1.82 -0.50
CA GLN A 43 38.86 2.58 -0.34
C GLN A 43 38.97 3.04 1.12
N PRO A 44 40.17 3.04 1.74
CA PRO A 44 40.34 3.52 3.10
C PRO A 44 39.81 4.95 3.28
N GLY A 45 39.00 5.16 4.32
CA GLY A 45 38.40 6.46 4.62
C GLY A 45 37.13 6.78 3.80
N PHE A 46 36.62 5.85 2.99
CA PHE A 46 35.31 6.03 2.36
C PHE A 46 34.19 5.91 3.39
N GLU A 47 33.21 6.80 3.25
CA GLU A 47 31.96 6.78 3.99
C GLU A 47 30.81 6.51 3.03
N VAL A 48 29.86 5.69 3.48
CA VAL A 48 28.65 5.39 2.72
C VAL A 48 27.50 6.10 3.40
N ASN A 49 26.95 7.11 2.73
CA ASN A 49 25.81 7.86 3.22
C ASN A 49 24.53 7.27 2.61
N ILE A 50 23.68 6.70 3.46
CA ILE A 50 22.39 6.11 3.07
C ILE A 50 21.29 6.95 3.71
N GLU A 51 20.45 7.54 2.89
CA GLU A 51 19.27 8.28 3.31
C GLU A 51 18.03 7.67 2.68
N GLY A 52 16.95 7.55 3.46
CA GLY A 52 15.68 6.99 3.00
C GLY A 52 14.54 7.41 3.91
N GLN A 53 13.34 7.53 3.34
CA GLN A 53 12.12 7.81 4.09
C GLN A 53 11.29 6.53 4.19
N ASN A 54 10.79 6.22 5.40
CA ASN A 54 10.08 4.97 5.70
C ASN A 54 10.88 3.73 5.26
N ALA A 55 12.19 3.78 5.45
CA ALA A 55 13.11 2.73 5.03
C ALA A 55 13.61 1.92 6.23
N GLU A 56 13.91 0.65 5.97
CA GLU A 56 14.68 -0.21 6.86
C GLU A 56 16.09 -0.33 6.28
N ILE A 57 17.11 -0.02 7.10
CA ILE A 57 18.51 -0.10 6.69
C ILE A 57 19.16 -1.22 7.48
N VAL A 58 19.61 -2.24 6.76
CA VAL A 58 20.37 -3.36 7.32
C VAL A 58 21.80 -3.25 6.78
N VAL A 59 22.78 -3.26 7.69
CA VAL A 59 24.19 -3.22 7.34
C VAL A 59 24.83 -4.51 7.83
N GLU A 60 25.46 -5.22 6.89
CA GLU A 60 26.14 -6.48 7.15
C GLU A 60 27.59 -6.39 6.68
N THR A 61 28.48 -7.12 7.36
CA THR A 61 29.87 -7.24 6.98
C THR A 61 30.11 -8.54 6.22
N TRP A 62 31.07 -8.53 5.32
CA TRP A 62 31.43 -9.67 4.47
C TRP A 62 32.93 -9.68 4.16
N ASP A 63 33.39 -10.72 3.46
CA ASP A 63 34.80 -11.03 3.17
C ASP A 63 35.30 -10.48 1.82
N HIS A 64 34.60 -9.49 1.26
CA HIS A 64 34.94 -8.84 0.00
C HIS A 64 35.45 -7.40 0.22
N ASP A 65 36.46 -6.97 -0.56
CA ASP A 65 37.02 -5.61 -0.55
C ASP A 65 36.20 -4.64 -1.41
N GLU A 66 34.88 -4.71 -1.25
CA GLU A 66 33.93 -3.88 -1.96
C GLU A 66 32.71 -3.60 -1.08
N VAL A 67 31.95 -2.60 -1.47
CA VAL A 67 30.67 -2.29 -0.86
C VAL A 67 29.59 -2.56 -1.89
N LYS A 68 28.62 -3.38 -1.48
CA LYS A 68 27.41 -3.66 -2.24
C LYS A 68 26.23 -3.01 -1.55
N VAL A 69 25.46 -2.24 -2.30
CA VAL A 69 24.22 -1.60 -1.85
C VAL A 69 23.08 -2.16 -2.67
N ILE A 70 22.12 -2.78 -1.99
CA ILE A 70 20.88 -3.31 -2.57
C ILE A 70 19.74 -2.45 -2.05
N ILE A 71 18.99 -1.85 -2.98
CA ILE A 71 17.84 -1.00 -2.64
C ILE A 71 16.60 -1.67 -3.20
N GLU A 72 15.65 -2.00 -2.32
CA GLU A 72 14.31 -2.44 -2.68
C GLU A 72 13.33 -1.26 -2.56
N LEU A 73 12.82 -0.79 -3.69
CA LEU A 73 11.82 0.28 -3.74
C LEU A 73 10.44 -0.34 -3.87
N ILE A 74 9.59 -0.14 -2.85
CA ILE A 74 8.22 -0.65 -2.82
C ILE A 74 7.26 0.53 -2.94
N SER A 75 6.53 0.61 -4.05
CA SER A 75 5.46 1.59 -4.25
C SER A 75 4.08 0.93 -4.24
N LYS A 76 3.13 1.50 -3.51
CA LYS A 76 1.73 1.07 -3.46
C LYS A 76 0.85 2.17 -4.04
N HIS A 77 0.24 1.92 -5.19
CA HIS A 77 -0.67 2.87 -5.82
C HIS A 77 -2.10 2.30 -5.79
N PRO A 78 -3.12 3.11 -5.45
CA PRO A 78 -4.50 2.69 -5.64
C PRO A 78 -4.71 2.42 -7.12
N ASP A 79 -5.32 1.28 -7.42
CA ASP A 79 -5.69 0.93 -8.78
C ASP A 79 -6.78 1.91 -9.23
N GLN A 80 -6.42 2.86 -10.10
CA GLN A 80 -7.40 3.77 -10.68
C GLN A 80 -8.00 3.07 -11.91
N ALA A 81 -9.18 2.47 -11.70
CA ALA A 81 -10.05 2.00 -12.78
C ALA A 81 -10.79 3.16 -13.45
#